data_AF-A0AAE1N7E5-F1
#
_entry.id   AF-A0AAE1N7E5-F1
#
_cell.length_a   1.000
_cell.length_b   1.000
_cell.length_c   1.000
_cell.angle_alpha   90.00
_cell.angle_beta   90.00
_cell.angle_gamma   90.00
#
_symmetry.space_group_name_H-M   'P 1'
#
loop_
_entity.id
_entity.type
_entity.pdbx_description
1 polymer ?
#
loop_
_entity_poly.entity_id
_entity_poly.type
_entity_poly.pdbx_seq_one_letter_code
_entity_poly.pdbx_strand_id
1 'polypeptide(L)'
;MSITSTAAFFARRAAQKERVQILYRRALRDTLNWAVHRHLFYDDASNLRERFEANRHVENLDTIDRLIEDGEATYNKWRHPDPYIVPWAPGGSKFTRNPTPPEGIEIVYDYGREDNN
;
A
#
# COMPACT_ATOMS: atom_id res chain seq x y z
N MET A 1 -34.45 10.90 -14.75
CA MET A 1 -33.04 10.93 -14.28
C MET A 1 -32.15 10.47 -15.42
N SER A 2 -31.12 11.24 -15.77
CA SER A 2 -30.23 10.93 -16.91
C SER A 2 -29.30 9.75 -16.59
N ILE A 3 -29.10 8.85 -17.55
CA ILE A 3 -28.18 7.69 -17.48
C ILE A 3 -26.74 8.15 -17.14
N THR A 4 -26.35 9.34 -17.58
CA THR A 4 -25.04 9.93 -17.26
C THR A 4 -24.86 10.23 -15.77
N SER A 5 -25.93 10.59 -15.07
CA SER A 5 -25.91 10.91 -13.63
C SER A 5 -25.78 9.66 -12.76
N THR A 6 -26.31 8.52 -13.20
CA THR A 6 -26.23 7.26 -12.43
C THR A 6 -24.86 6.60 -12.59
N ALA A 7 -24.29 6.59 -13.80
CA ALA A 7 -22.94 6.08 -14.04
C ALA A 7 -21.89 6.85 -13.23
N ALA A 8 -21.97 8.19 -13.21
CA ALA A 8 -21.06 9.04 -12.42
C ALA A 8 -21.15 8.76 -10.91
N PHE A 9 -22.36 8.53 -10.39
CA PHE A 9 -22.58 8.16 -8.99
C PHE A 9 -21.86 6.85 -8.62
N PHE A 10 -22.04 5.81 -9.42
CA PHE A 10 -21.41 4.51 -9.15
C PHE A 10 -19.88 4.58 -9.28
N ALA A 11 -19.36 5.33 -10.25
CA ALA A 11 -17.93 5.57 -10.39
C ALA A 11 -17.34 6.26 -9.15
N ARG A 12 -17.99 7.32 -8.65
CA ARG A 12 -17.58 8.02 -7.41
C ARG A 12 -17.60 7.08 -6.21
N ARG A 13 -18.66 6.28 -6.06
CA ARG A 13 -18.75 5.26 -4.99
C ARG A 13 -17.65 4.21 -5.06
N ALA A 14 -17.31 3.74 -6.27
CA ALA A 14 -16.23 2.78 -6.47
C ALA A 14 -14.87 3.38 -6.06
N ALA A 15 -14.59 4.61 -6.48
CA ALA A 15 -13.37 5.33 -6.12
C ALA A 15 -13.28 5.59 -4.60
N GLN A 16 -14.37 6.00 -3.96
CA GLN A 16 -14.43 6.16 -2.49
C GLN A 16 -14.12 4.85 -1.76
N LYS A 17 -14.74 3.75 -2.20
CA LYS A 17 -14.47 2.42 -1.65
C LYS A 17 -13.00 2.03 -1.77
N GLU A 18 -12.40 2.26 -2.94
CA GLU A 18 -10.99 1.98 -3.19
C GLU A 18 -10.08 2.82 -2.27
N ARG A 19 -10.32 4.14 -2.18
CA ARG A 19 -9.55 5.03 -1.30
C ARG A 19 -9.62 4.59 0.16
N VAL A 20 -10.82 4.26 0.67
CA VAL A 20 -10.99 3.75 2.04
C VAL A 20 -10.22 2.45 2.26
N GLN A 21 -10.27 1.51 1.31
CA GLN A 21 -9.53 0.26 1.42
C GLN A 21 -8.01 0.46 1.41
N ILE A 22 -7.51 1.36 0.55
CA ILE A 22 -6.09 1.72 0.51
C ILE A 22 -5.68 2.39 1.83
N LEU A 23 -6.45 3.36 2.30
CA LEU A 23 -6.20 4.06 3.56
C LEU A 23 -6.16 3.10 4.74
N TYR A 24 -7.15 2.20 4.87
CA TYR A 24 -7.18 1.20 5.94
C TYR A 24 -5.96 0.27 5.90
N ARG A 25 -5.60 -0.26 4.71
CA ARG A 25 -4.41 -1.11 4.55
C ARG A 25 -3.12 -0.37 4.92
N ARG A 26 -3.00 0.90 4.55
CA ARG A 26 -1.84 1.75 4.87
C ARG A 26 -1.76 2.04 6.37
N ALA A 27 -2.86 2.50 6.96
CA ALA A 27 -2.94 2.80 8.39
C ALA A 27 -2.66 1.56 9.26
N LEU A 28 -3.16 0.39 8.88
CA LEU A 28 -2.90 -0.85 9.63
C LEU A 28 -1.42 -1.27 9.55
N ARG A 29 -0.78 -1.11 8.38
CA ARG A 29 0.66 -1.35 8.24
C ARG A 29 1.48 -0.39 9.10
N ASP A 30 1.13 0.90 9.10
CA ASP A 30 1.84 1.88 9.92
C ASP A 30 1.62 1.70 11.41
N THR A 31 0.42 1.27 11.82
CA THR A 31 0.15 0.87 13.21
C THR A 31 1.10 -0.24 13.63
N LEU A 32 1.34 -1.23 12.76
CA LEU A 32 2.32 -2.28 13.03
C LEU A 32 3.77 -1.76 13.06
N ASN A 33 4.12 -0.84 12.15
CA ASN A 33 5.45 -0.22 12.13
C ASN A 33 5.77 0.49 13.45
N TRP A 34 4.78 1.18 14.04
CA TRP A 34 4.93 1.85 15.33
C TRP A 34 4.91 0.90 16.53
N ALA A 35 3.96 -0.04 16.58
CA ALA A 35 3.76 -0.88 17.77
C ALA A 35 4.91 -1.86 18.01
N VAL A 36 5.56 -2.35 16.94
CA VAL A 36 6.64 -3.38 16.91
C VAL A 36 6.21 -4.73 17.50
N HIS A 37 5.68 -4.76 18.72
CA HIS A 37 5.18 -5.92 19.44
C HIS A 37 3.72 -6.23 19.12
N ARG A 38 3.40 -7.52 19.00
CA ARG A 38 2.08 -7.99 18.55
C ARG A 38 0.93 -7.67 19.51
N HIS A 39 1.16 -7.75 20.82
CA HIS A 39 0.11 -7.50 21.81
C HIS A 39 -0.39 -6.05 21.76
N LEU A 40 0.52 -5.07 21.67
CA LEU A 40 0.16 -3.66 21.47
C LEU A 40 -0.53 -3.45 20.12
N PHE A 41 0.01 -4.06 19.06
CA PHE A 41 -0.56 -3.95 17.72
C PHE A 41 -2.02 -4.44 17.65
N TYR A 42 -2.39 -5.52 18.34
CA TYR A 42 -3.76 -6.05 18.25
C TYR A 42 -4.79 -5.09 18.82
N ASP A 43 -4.50 -4.49 19.97
CA ASP A 43 -5.38 -3.51 20.60
C ASP A 43 -5.52 -2.26 19.72
N ASP A 44 -4.39 -1.73 19.23
CA ASP A 44 -4.39 -0.56 18.34
C ASP A 44 -5.07 -0.84 16.99
N ALA A 45 -4.88 -2.04 16.43
CA ALA A 45 -5.54 -2.48 15.20
C ALA A 45 -7.05 -2.62 15.38
N SER A 46 -7.51 -3.11 16.54
CA SER A 46 -8.94 -3.18 16.87
C SER A 46 -9.54 -1.79 16.97
N ASN A 47 -8.89 -0.89 17.72
CA ASN A 47 -9.28 0.52 17.83
C ASN A 47 -9.33 1.21 16.46
N LEU A 48 -8.36 0.94 15.58
CA LEU A 48 -8.35 1.44 14.22
C LEU A 48 -9.57 0.91 13.45
N ARG A 49 -9.87 -0.39 13.53
CA ARG A 49 -11.01 -0.99 12.83
C ARG A 49 -12.34 -0.41 13.31
N GLU A 50 -12.52 -0.24 14.62
CA GLU A 50 -13.72 0.35 15.20
C GLU A 50 -13.99 1.76 14.66
N ARG A 51 -12.96 2.59 14.51
CA ARG A 51 -13.09 3.94 13.91
C ARG A 51 -13.60 3.90 12.46
N PHE A 52 -13.19 2.90 11.68
CA PHE A 52 -13.70 2.71 10.32
C PHE A 52 -15.13 2.16 10.31
N GLU A 53 -15.45 1.19 11.19
CA GLU A 53 -16.80 0.62 11.29
C GLU A 53 -17.83 1.66 11.76
N ALA A 54 -17.45 2.57 12.66
CA ALA A 54 -18.32 3.65 13.14
C ALA A 54 -18.87 4.53 11.99
N ASN A 55 -18.14 4.64 10.87
CA ASN A 55 -18.51 5.45 9.70
C ASN A 55 -18.97 4.62 8.51
N ARG A 56 -19.14 3.30 8.65
CA ARG A 56 -19.45 2.39 7.54
C ARG A 56 -20.78 2.67 6.84
N HIS A 57 -21.76 3.18 7.59
CA HIS A 57 -23.13 3.40 7.13
C HIS A 57 -23.39 4.83 6.65
N VAL A 58 -22.36 5.66 6.46
CA VAL A 58 -22.54 7.02 5.92
C VAL A 58 -22.94 6.93 4.44
N GLU A 59 -24.06 7.56 4.09
CA GLU A 59 -24.61 7.51 2.73
C GLU A 59 -24.31 8.76 1.89
N ASN A 60 -24.13 9.91 2.55
CA ASN A 60 -23.88 11.18 1.88
C ASN A 60 -22.47 11.20 1.27
N LEU A 61 -22.39 11.36 -0.06
CA LEU A 61 -21.13 11.29 -0.82
C LEU A 61 -20.11 12.35 -0.42
N ASP A 62 -20.55 13.60 -0.20
CA ASP A 62 -19.65 14.70 0.16
C ASP A 62 -19.11 14.53 1.58
N THR A 63 -19.92 13.96 2.47
CA THR A 63 -19.50 13.62 3.84
C THR A 63 -18.46 12.50 3.80
N ILE A 64 -18.64 11.50 2.95
CA ILE A 64 -17.65 10.43 2.77
C ILE A 64 -16.32 10.98 2.27
N ASP A 65 -16.34 11.90 1.29
CA ASP A 65 -15.10 12.49 0.78
C ASP A 65 -14.35 13.28 1.85
N ARG A 66 -15.05 14.08 2.67
CA ARG A 66 -14.43 14.78 3.81
C ARG A 66 -13.84 13.81 4.83
N LEU A 67 -14.57 12.75 5.18
CA LEU A 67 -14.06 11.73 6.12
C LEU A 67 -12.82 11.02 5.57
N ILE A 68 -12.76 10.75 4.27
CA ILE A 68 -11.57 10.18 3.62
C ILE A 68 -10.41 11.17 3.68
N GLU A 69 -10.64 12.44 3.36
CA GLU A 69 -9.63 13.51 3.41
C GLU A 69 -9.06 13.69 4.82
N ASP A 70 -9.92 13.77 5.84
CA ASP A 70 -9.52 13.87 7.24
C ASP A 70 -8.73 12.63 7.70
N GLY A 71 -9.15 11.45 7.25
CA GLY A 71 -8.46 10.19 7.49
C GLY A 71 -7.07 10.14 6.84
N GLU A 72 -6.96 10.57 5.59
CA GLU A 72 -5.70 10.67 4.85
C GLU A 72 -4.76 11.71 5.48
N ALA A 73 -5.28 12.87 5.91
CA ALA A 73 -4.51 13.90 6.61
C ALA A 73 -3.97 13.38 7.95
N THR A 74 -4.81 12.68 8.72
CA THR A 74 -4.41 12.06 9.98
C THR A 74 -3.33 10.99 9.75
N TYR A 75 -3.52 10.11 8.76
CA TYR A 75 -2.52 9.11 8.38
C TYR A 75 -1.19 9.76 7.99
N ASN A 76 -1.22 10.80 7.15
CA ASN A 76 -0.01 11.49 6.70
C ASN A 76 0.74 12.15 7.86
N LYS A 77 0.03 12.70 8.85
CA LYS A 77 0.63 13.30 10.05
C LYS A 77 1.38 12.28 10.90
N TRP A 78 0.85 11.06 11.02
CA TRP A 78 1.37 10.02 11.90
C TRP A 78 2.17 8.93 11.15
N ARG A 79 2.55 9.21 9.90
CA ARG A 79 3.26 8.25 9.08
C ARG A 79 4.60 7.88 9.70
N HIS A 80 4.92 6.59 9.74
CA HIS A 80 6.23 6.17 10.23
C HIS A 80 7.34 6.71 9.28
N PRO A 81 8.43 7.31 9.80
CA PRO A 81 9.48 7.88 8.96
C PRO A 81 10.27 6.81 8.18
N ASP A 82 10.42 5.62 8.75
CA ASP A 82 11.16 4.49 8.15
C ASP A 82 10.33 3.19 8.25
N PRO A 83 9.29 3.02 7.41
CA PRO A 83 8.38 1.89 7.52
C PRO A 83 9.06 0.56 7.16
N TYR A 84 8.60 -0.56 7.72
CA TYR A 84 9.12 -1.87 7.34
C TYR A 84 8.80 -2.18 5.87
N ILE A 85 9.83 -2.48 5.09
CA ILE A 85 9.74 -2.92 3.70
C ILE A 85 10.29 -4.35 3.63
N VAL A 86 9.52 -5.26 3.03
CA VAL A 86 9.99 -6.65 2.83
C VAL A 86 11.25 -6.65 1.99
N PRO A 87 12.27 -7.49 2.30
CA PRO A 87 13.61 -7.32 1.75
C PRO A 87 13.68 -7.27 0.21
N TRP A 88 12.85 -8.01 -0.51
CA TRP A 88 12.89 -8.11 -1.97
C TRP A 88 11.96 -7.12 -2.70
N ALA A 89 11.10 -6.37 -1.99
CA ALA A 89 10.25 -5.37 -2.61
C ALA A 89 11.04 -4.08 -2.91
N PRO A 90 10.56 -3.21 -3.81
CA PRO A 90 11.15 -1.89 -4.02
C PRO A 90 11.37 -1.15 -2.70
N GLY A 91 12.59 -0.66 -2.47
CA GLY A 91 13.00 -0.01 -1.21
C GLY A 91 13.48 -0.97 -0.11
N GLY A 92 13.39 -2.29 -0.32
CA GLY A 92 13.89 -3.30 0.61
C GLY A 92 15.40 -3.56 0.45
N SER A 93 16.01 -4.12 1.49
CA SER A 93 17.48 -4.34 1.57
C SER A 93 18.06 -5.35 0.57
N LYS A 94 17.23 -6.17 -0.08
CA LYS A 94 17.59 -7.15 -1.10
C LYS A 94 16.96 -6.85 -2.45
N PHE A 95 16.33 -5.69 -2.62
CA PHE A 95 15.79 -5.28 -3.91
C PHE A 95 16.92 -5.23 -4.93
N THR A 96 16.69 -5.83 -6.11
CA THR A 96 17.66 -5.90 -7.21
C THR A 96 19.05 -6.41 -6.80
N ARG A 97 19.16 -7.24 -5.75
CA ARG A 97 20.45 -7.78 -5.31
C ARG A 97 21.04 -8.73 -6.36
N ASN A 98 20.20 -9.54 -6.98
CA ASN A 98 20.55 -10.48 -8.05
C ASN A 98 19.57 -10.29 -9.22
N PRO A 99 19.75 -9.26 -10.06
CA PRO A 99 18.91 -9.08 -11.23
C PRO A 99 19.19 -10.20 -12.25
N THR A 100 18.19 -10.57 -13.04
CA THR A 100 18.40 -11.45 -14.19
C THR A 100 19.39 -10.76 -15.14
N PRO A 101 20.41 -11.47 -15.65
CA PRO A 101 21.32 -10.90 -16.63
C PRO A 101 20.56 -10.35 -17.84
N PRO A 102 21.01 -9.21 -18.40
CA PRO A 102 20.52 -8.72 -19.70
C PRO A 102 20.58 -9.80 -20.79
N GLU A 103 19.65 -9.74 -21.73
CA GLU A 103 19.67 -10.58 -22.93
C GLU A 103 20.96 -10.34 -23.74
N GLY A 104 21.55 -11.40 -24.28
CA GLY A 104 22.79 -11.34 -25.06
C GLY A 104 24.08 -11.40 -24.23
N ILE A 105 23.99 -11.55 -22.91
CA ILE A 105 25.15 -11.82 -22.04
C ILE A 105 25.22 -13.32 -21.77
N GLU A 106 26.29 -13.95 -22.23
CA GLU A 106 26.55 -15.38 -22.03
C GLU A 106 27.76 -15.57 -21.11
N ILE A 107 27.67 -16.55 -20.21
CA ILE A 107 28.83 -17.01 -19.45
C ILE A 107 29.61 -17.95 -20.35
N VAL A 108 30.72 -17.46 -20.90
CA VAL A 108 31.63 -18.26 -21.73
C VAL A 108 32.53 -19.09 -20.80
N TYR A 109 32.37 -20.41 -20.83
CA TYR A 109 33.17 -21.34 -20.02
C TYR A 109 34.42 -21.80 -20.77
N ASP A 110 35.24 -20.87 -21.26
CA ASP A 110 36.41 -21.22 -22.08
C ASP A 110 37.71 -21.38 -21.29
N TYR A 111 37.70 -21.23 -19.96
CA TYR A 111 38.81 -21.55 -19.04
C TYR A 111 40.24 -21.23 -19.55
N GLY A 112 40.43 -20.12 -20.28
CA GLY A 112 41.72 -19.71 -20.84
C GLY A 112 42.17 -20.45 -22.11
N ARG A 113 41.26 -21.06 -22.87
CA ARG A 113 41.53 -21.66 -24.19
C ARG A 113 41.15 -20.74 -25.35
N GLU A 114 41.27 -19.44 -25.13
CA GLU A 114 40.96 -18.42 -26.13
C GLU A 114 41.93 -18.59 -27.32
N ASP A 115 41.40 -19.14 -28.41
CA ASP A 115 41.95 -19.29 -29.78
C ASP A 115 43.49 -19.41 -29.93
N ASN A 116 43.99 -20.65 -29.93
CA ASN A 116 45.25 -21.03 -30.59
C ASN A 116 44.95 -21.65 -31.98
N ASN A 117 44.39 -20.90 -32.91
CA ASN A 117 44.30 -21.31 -34.32
C ASN A 117 44.52 -20.14 -35.27
#